data_AF-A0A7V3KAR4-F1
#
_entry.id   AF-A0A7V3KAR4-F1
#
_cell.length_a   1.000
_cell.length_b   1.000
_cell.length_c   1.000
_cell.angle_alpha   90.00
_cell.angle_beta   90.00
_cell.angle_gamma   90.00
#
_symmetry.space_group_name_H-M   'P 1'
#
loop_
_entity.id
_entity.type
_entity.pdbx_description
1 polymer ?
#
loop_
_entity_poly.entity_id
_entity_poly.type
_entity_poly.pdbx_seq_one_letter_code
_entity_poly.pdbx_strand_id
1 'polypeptide(L)'
;MLNWYQHNVRLARVWEKGELEWELDYPGISKTLVYEKQGKVQGLINWAYHIHIGKTKERWAWLNHIAYSDLSSSERIRFINSLLCYLKNQDCVGTLEWTKKYYPMAPLYRCHFFPYFRAVNLLAWVFNPELNLQNIPDVYEAQI
;
A
#
# COMPACT_ATOMS: atom_id res chain seq x y z
N MET A 1 -10.98 6.11 6.48
CA MET A 1 -10.19 4.86 6.66
C MET A 1 -8.69 5.15 6.66
N LEU A 2 -8.11 5.72 5.60
CA LEU A 2 -6.66 5.97 5.53
C LEU A 2 -6.16 7.03 6.53
N ASN A 3 -6.91 8.11 6.76
CA ASN A 3 -6.57 9.09 7.80
C ASN A 3 -6.57 8.49 9.23
N TRP A 4 -7.00 7.24 9.45
CA TRP A 4 -6.85 6.58 10.74
C TRP A 4 -5.39 6.31 11.10
N TYR A 5 -4.48 6.23 10.12
CA TYR A 5 -3.06 5.99 10.38
C TYR A 5 -2.41 7.08 11.22
N GLN A 6 -2.92 8.32 11.22
CA GLN A 6 -2.42 9.39 12.09
C GLN A 6 -2.43 9.03 13.58
N HIS A 7 -3.23 8.04 13.98
CA HIS A 7 -3.29 7.55 15.35
C HIS A 7 -2.35 6.36 15.63
N ASN A 8 -1.75 5.77 14.59
CA ASN A 8 -0.98 4.53 14.67
C ASN A 8 0.49 4.69 14.25
N VAL A 9 0.86 5.81 13.60
CA VAL A 9 2.24 6.14 13.23
C VAL A 9 2.61 7.54 13.70
N ARG A 10 3.90 7.82 13.91
CA ARG A 10 4.35 9.12 14.44
C ARG A 10 4.36 10.25 13.42
N LEU A 11 4.50 9.93 12.14
CA LEU A 11 4.35 10.88 11.04
C LEU A 11 3.43 10.29 9.98
N ALA A 12 2.26 10.89 9.79
CA ALA A 12 1.29 10.48 8.79
C ALA A 12 0.93 11.64 7.87
N ARG A 13 0.81 11.36 6.58
CA ARG A 13 0.09 12.23 5.66
C ARG A 13 -1.40 12.20 6.00
N VAL A 14 -1.95 13.37 6.29
CA VAL A 14 -3.39 13.57 6.42
C VAL A 14 -3.92 13.98 5.05
N TRP A 15 -4.80 13.17 4.50
CA TRP A 15 -5.32 13.39 3.16
C TRP A 15 -6.52 14.33 3.15
N GLU A 16 -6.47 15.32 2.29
CA GLU A 16 -7.66 16.04 1.84
C GLU A 16 -8.43 15.23 0.80
N LYS A 17 -9.72 15.50 0.65
CA LYS A 17 -10.60 14.69 -0.20
C LYS A 17 -10.13 14.64 -1.67
N GLY A 18 -9.82 15.81 -2.26
CA GLY A 18 -9.41 15.89 -3.66
C GLY A 18 -8.06 15.22 -3.93
N GLU A 19 -7.11 15.35 -3.01
CA GLU A 19 -5.81 14.65 -3.12
C GLU A 19 -5.99 13.14 -3.04
N LEU A 20 -6.87 12.68 -2.15
CA LEU A 20 -7.10 11.27 -1.94
C LEU A 20 -7.75 10.59 -3.16
N GLU A 21 -8.60 11.30 -3.90
CA GLU A 21 -9.25 10.75 -5.09
C GLU A 21 -8.22 10.30 -6.13
N TRP A 22 -7.21 11.13 -6.41
CA TRP A 22 -6.13 10.79 -7.35
C TRP A 22 -5.23 9.68 -6.83
N GLU A 23 -4.97 9.67 -5.53
CA GLU A 23 -4.19 8.60 -4.90
C GLU A 23 -4.92 7.24 -5.03
N LEU A 24 -6.26 7.23 -4.93
CA LEU A 24 -7.05 5.99 -4.94
C LEU A 24 -7.37 5.47 -6.34
N ASP A 25 -7.61 6.34 -7.32
CA ASP A 25 -7.83 5.92 -8.70
C ASP A 25 -7.30 6.97 -9.67
N TYR A 26 -6.26 6.59 -10.41
CA TYR A 26 -5.71 7.41 -11.48
C TYR A 26 -5.47 6.55 -12.71
N PRO A 27 -6.05 6.90 -13.88
CA PRO A 27 -5.99 6.07 -15.08
C PRO A 27 -4.57 5.58 -15.42
N GLY A 28 -4.41 4.26 -15.49
CA GLY A 28 -3.16 3.61 -15.87
C GLY A 28 -2.06 3.58 -14.79
N ILE A 29 -2.23 4.32 -13.70
CA ILE A 29 -1.22 4.45 -12.63
C ILE A 29 -1.73 3.79 -11.35
N SER A 30 -2.74 4.39 -10.71
CA SER A 30 -3.23 3.96 -9.40
C SER A 30 -4.57 3.26 -9.50
N LYS A 31 -4.74 2.18 -8.75
CA LYS A 31 -5.98 1.42 -8.66
C LYS A 31 -6.26 0.99 -7.23
N THR A 32 -7.55 0.87 -6.93
CA THR A 32 -8.03 0.47 -5.61
C THR A 32 -9.02 -0.68 -5.73
N LEU A 33 -8.86 -1.67 -4.86
CA LEU A 33 -9.84 -2.71 -4.59
C LEU A 33 -10.43 -2.46 -3.22
N VAL A 34 -11.75 -2.45 -3.12
CA VAL A 34 -12.49 -2.28 -1.86
C VAL A 34 -13.12 -3.60 -1.41
N TYR A 35 -13.17 -3.81 -0.10
CA TYR A 35 -13.94 -4.88 0.51
C TYR A 35 -15.19 -4.28 1.13
N GLU A 36 -16.36 -4.58 0.55
CA GLU A 36 -17.65 -4.13 1.07
C GLU A 36 -18.32 -5.22 1.91
N LYS A 37 -18.84 -4.83 3.08
CA LYS A 37 -19.59 -5.69 3.99
C LYS A 37 -20.73 -4.88 4.57
N GLN A 38 -21.96 -5.38 4.38
CA GLN A 38 -23.19 -4.71 4.84
C GLN A 38 -23.31 -3.26 4.31
N GLY A 39 -23.00 -3.04 3.04
CA GLY A 39 -23.09 -1.72 2.40
C GLY A 39 -22.06 -0.70 2.88
N LYS A 40 -21.04 -1.12 3.63
CA LYS A 40 -19.94 -0.27 4.09
C LYS A 40 -18.61 -0.81 3.59
N VAL A 41 -17.73 0.10 3.18
CA VAL A 41 -16.33 -0.26 2.88
C VAL A 41 -15.61 -0.58 4.19
N GLN A 42 -15.19 -1.84 4.34
CA GLN A 42 -14.49 -2.36 5.52
C GLN A 42 -13.02 -2.69 5.26
N GLY A 43 -12.61 -2.70 4.00
CA GLY A 43 -11.22 -2.86 3.63
C GLY A 43 -10.89 -2.13 2.34
N LEU A 44 -9.62 -1.77 2.20
CA LEU A 44 -9.09 -1.12 1.01
C LEU A 44 -7.69 -1.65 0.75
N ILE A 45 -7.40 -2.01 -0.50
CA ILE A 45 -6.05 -2.21 -0.99
C ILE A 45 -5.85 -1.33 -2.22
N ASN A 46 -4.87 -0.45 -2.18
CA ASN A 46 -4.47 0.42 -3.27
C ASN A 46 -3.09 0.02 -3.77
N TRP A 47 -2.89 0.09 -5.08
CA TRP A 47 -1.61 -0.18 -5.71
C TRP A 47 -1.38 0.73 -6.92
N ALA A 48 -0.11 0.95 -7.24
CA ALA A 48 0.32 1.56 -8.48
C ALA A 48 0.91 0.51 -9.44
N TYR A 49 0.72 0.69 -10.74
CA TYR A 49 1.40 -0.12 -11.76
C TYR A 49 2.77 0.47 -12.10
N HIS A 50 3.80 -0.38 -12.03
CA HIS A 50 5.15 -0.02 -12.45
C HIS A 50 5.64 -0.97 -13.52
N ILE A 51 6.29 -0.44 -14.55
CA ILE A 51 7.01 -1.24 -15.53
C ILE A 51 8.46 -1.36 -15.05
N HIS A 52 8.87 -2.57 -14.74
CA HIS A 52 10.26 -2.86 -14.39
C HIS A 52 11.01 -3.17 -15.67
N ILE A 53 12.13 -2.48 -15.87
CA ILE A 53 12.96 -2.61 -17.07
C ILE A 53 14.22 -3.38 -16.69
N GLY A 54 14.38 -4.55 -17.28
CA GLY A 54 15.60 -5.35 -17.24
C GLY A 54 15.93 -5.87 -18.62
N LYS A 55 16.08 -7.20 -18.75
CA LYS A 55 16.16 -7.85 -20.08
C LYS A 55 14.82 -7.80 -20.83
N THR A 56 13.71 -7.74 -20.08
CA THR A 56 12.35 -7.58 -20.58
C THR A 56 11.68 -6.39 -19.88
N LYS A 57 10.51 -5.99 -20.37
CA LYS A 57 9.65 -5.00 -19.72
C LYS A 57 8.49 -5.74 -19.08
N GLU A 58 8.48 -5.79 -17.75
CA GLU A 58 7.47 -6.53 -17.00
C GLU A 58 6.61 -5.60 -16.17
N ARG A 59 5.31 -5.89 -16.10
CA ARG A 59 4.37 -5.12 -15.28
C ARG A 59 4.35 -5.66 -13.85
N TRP A 60 4.49 -4.77 -12.89
CA TRP A 60 4.42 -5.06 -11.46
C TRP A 60 3.35 -4.20 -10.80
N ALA A 61 2.78 -4.70 -9.71
CA ALA A 61 1.87 -3.95 -8.85
C ALA A 61 2.58 -3.61 -7.53
N TRP A 62 2.62 -2.34 -7.17
CA TRP A 62 3.25 -1.88 -5.93
C TRP A 62 2.16 -1.46 -4.96
N LEU A 63 2.05 -2.16 -3.83
CA LEU A 63 1.03 -1.87 -2.83
C LEU A 63 1.37 -0.57 -2.11
N ASN A 64 0.46 0.38 -2.22
CA ASN A 64 0.58 1.71 -1.62
C ASN A 64 -0.18 1.79 -0.30
N HIS A 65 -1.43 1.34 -0.28
CA HIS A 65 -2.27 1.40 0.93
C HIS A 65 -2.95 0.06 1.20
N ILE A 66 -2.97 -0.34 2.46
CA ILE A 66 -3.73 -1.53 2.92
C ILE A 66 -4.40 -1.20 4.24
N ALA A 67 -5.71 -0.98 4.20
CA ALA A 67 -6.50 -0.69 5.39
C ALA A 67 -7.50 -1.81 5.65
N TYR A 68 -7.56 -2.25 6.92
CA TYR A 68 -8.55 -3.18 7.42
C TYR A 68 -9.28 -2.51 8.57
N SER A 69 -10.58 -2.28 8.42
CA SER A 69 -11.43 -1.74 9.48
C SER A 69 -11.93 -2.89 10.36
N ASP A 70 -12.98 -3.59 9.95
CA ASP A 70 -13.61 -4.68 10.73
C ASP A 70 -13.56 -6.04 10.02
N LEU A 71 -12.43 -6.32 9.37
CA LEU A 71 -12.19 -7.61 8.71
C LEU A 71 -11.54 -8.59 9.68
N SER A 72 -12.10 -9.80 9.76
CA SER A 72 -11.49 -10.96 10.40
C SER A 72 -10.21 -11.39 9.68
N SER A 73 -9.35 -12.15 10.36
CA SER A 73 -8.12 -12.69 9.76
C SER A 73 -8.37 -13.47 8.47
N SER A 74 -9.48 -14.23 8.40
CA SER A 74 -9.85 -14.99 7.21
C SER A 74 -10.29 -14.09 6.05
N GLU A 75 -11.01 -13.00 6.34
CA GLU A 75 -11.44 -12.02 5.34
C GLU A 75 -10.25 -11.26 4.79
N ARG A 76 -9.27 -10.89 5.63
CA ARG A 76 -8.02 -10.22 5.19
C ARG A 76 -7.23 -11.10 4.20
N ILE A 77 -7.11 -12.40 4.48
CA ILE A 77 -6.43 -13.35 3.59
C ILE A 77 -7.20 -13.49 2.27
N ARG A 78 -8.52 -13.69 2.32
CA ARG A 78 -9.34 -13.75 1.10
C ARG A 78 -9.22 -12.47 0.27
N PHE A 79 -9.19 -11.32 0.92
CA PHE A 79 -9.09 -10.03 0.27
C PHE A 79 -7.76 -9.86 -0.49
N ILE A 80 -6.63 -10.24 0.12
CA ILE A 80 -5.33 -10.24 -0.57
C ILE A 80 -5.32 -11.25 -1.71
N ASN A 81 -5.82 -12.47 -1.51
CA ASN A 81 -5.88 -13.47 -2.59
C ASN A 81 -6.73 -13.02 -3.77
N SER A 82 -7.86 -12.34 -3.52
CA SER A 82 -8.67 -11.73 -4.59
C SER A 82 -7.89 -10.69 -5.37
N LEU A 83 -7.10 -9.84 -4.70
CA LEU A 83 -6.19 -8.92 -5.37
C LEU A 83 -5.15 -9.65 -6.22
N LEU A 84 -4.47 -10.66 -5.68
CA LEU A 84 -3.44 -11.40 -6.42
C LEU A 84 -4.01 -12.08 -7.67
N CYS A 85 -5.21 -12.68 -7.56
CA CYS A 85 -5.92 -13.24 -8.71
C CYS A 85 -6.26 -12.16 -9.75
N TYR A 86 -6.74 -11.00 -9.31
CA TYR A 86 -7.02 -9.87 -10.20
C TYR A 86 -5.75 -9.42 -10.93
N LEU A 87 -4.64 -9.21 -10.21
CA LEU A 87 -3.39 -8.74 -10.78
C LEU A 87 -2.77 -9.72 -11.77
N LYS A 88 -2.87 -11.03 -11.49
CA LYS A 88 -2.48 -12.07 -12.44
C LYS A 88 -3.24 -11.96 -13.77
N ASN A 89 -4.54 -11.65 -13.72
CA ASN A 89 -5.36 -11.44 -14.91
C ASN A 89 -5.10 -10.09 -15.62
N GLN A 90 -4.28 -9.22 -15.05
CA GLN A 90 -3.82 -7.96 -15.63
C GLN A 90 -2.36 -8.02 -16.10
N ASP A 91 -1.86 -9.23 -16.34
CA ASP A 91 -0.48 -9.53 -16.79
C ASP A 91 0.61 -8.96 -15.86
N CYS A 92 0.31 -8.84 -14.56
CA CYS A 92 1.33 -8.49 -13.59
C CYS A 92 2.15 -9.72 -13.22
N VAL A 93 3.47 -9.64 -13.37
CA VAL A 93 4.37 -10.75 -13.04
C VAL A 93 4.59 -10.90 -11.54
N GLY A 94 4.28 -9.87 -10.76
CA GLY A 94 4.42 -9.88 -9.32
C GLY A 94 3.82 -8.66 -8.63
N THR A 95 3.75 -8.76 -7.31
CA THR A 95 3.27 -7.70 -6.41
C THR A 95 4.32 -7.41 -5.35
N LEU A 96 4.63 -6.15 -5.14
CA LEU A 96 5.61 -5.69 -4.15
C LEU A 96 4.91 -4.91 -3.04
N GLU A 97 5.43 -5.05 -1.82
CA GLU A 97 5.04 -4.26 -0.65
C GLU A 97 6.32 -3.84 0.08
N TRP A 98 6.40 -2.56 0.45
CA TRP A 98 7.61 -1.93 0.99
C TRP A 98 7.76 -2.05 2.52
N THR A 99 7.29 -3.15 3.11
CA THR A 99 7.33 -3.47 4.54
C THR A 99 7.03 -2.26 5.42
N LYS A 100 5.92 -1.60 5.15
CA LYS A 100 5.63 -0.29 5.75
C LYS A 100 5.15 -0.38 7.21
N LYS A 101 4.77 -1.60 7.66
CA LYS A 101 4.47 -1.99 9.06
C LYS A 101 3.34 -1.23 9.79
N TYR A 102 2.67 -0.28 9.14
CA TYR A 102 1.51 0.43 9.71
C TYR A 102 0.17 -0.32 9.57
N TYR A 103 0.19 -1.55 9.04
CA TYR A 103 -0.93 -2.50 9.04
C TYR A 103 -0.45 -3.90 9.43
N PRO A 104 -1.37 -4.79 9.86
CA PRO A 104 -1.03 -6.18 10.16
C PRO A 104 -0.41 -6.89 8.95
N MET A 105 0.85 -7.33 9.07
CA MET A 105 1.60 -8.00 7.98
C MET A 105 1.28 -9.49 7.83
N ALA A 106 0.72 -10.12 8.87
CA ALA A 106 0.44 -11.55 8.88
C ALA A 106 -0.40 -12.03 7.67
N PRO A 107 -1.45 -11.32 7.21
CA PRO A 107 -2.18 -11.68 6.00
C PRO A 107 -1.31 -11.73 4.74
N LEU A 108 -0.35 -10.80 4.58
CA LEU A 108 0.57 -10.79 3.44
C LEU A 108 1.48 -12.02 3.44
N TYR A 109 2.10 -12.35 4.58
CA TYR A 109 2.93 -13.55 4.71
C TYR A 109 2.14 -14.83 4.42
N ARG A 110 0.88 -14.91 4.87
CA ARG A 110 -0.01 -16.04 4.59
C ARG A 110 -0.40 -16.15 3.11
N CYS A 111 -0.30 -15.05 2.37
CA CYS A 111 -0.53 -15.01 0.91
C CYS A 111 0.79 -14.99 0.12
N HIS A 112 1.85 -15.56 0.70
CA HIS A 112 3.15 -15.77 0.03
C HIS A 112 3.90 -14.50 -0.36
N PHE A 113 3.68 -13.39 0.35
CA PHE A 113 4.65 -12.30 0.35
C PHE A 113 5.85 -12.75 1.20
N PHE A 114 7.04 -12.78 0.59
CA PHE A 114 8.28 -13.15 1.28
C PHE A 114 9.20 -11.94 1.41
N PRO A 115 9.87 -11.75 2.56
CA PRO A 115 10.84 -10.68 2.71
C PRO A 115 11.98 -10.79 1.69
N TYR A 116 12.25 -9.69 0.99
CA TYR A 116 13.41 -9.61 0.11
C TYR A 116 14.63 -9.10 0.88
N PHE A 117 15.58 -10.00 1.14
CA PHE A 117 16.72 -9.79 2.05
C PHE A 117 17.80 -8.80 1.55
N ARG A 118 17.61 -8.18 0.37
CA ARG A 118 18.55 -7.21 -0.23
C ARG A 118 17.94 -5.82 -0.45
N ALA A 119 16.84 -5.49 0.22
CA ALA A 119 16.28 -4.15 0.14
C ALA A 119 17.17 -3.16 0.92
N VAL A 120 17.75 -2.20 0.21
CA VAL A 120 18.34 -0.99 0.80
C VAL A 120 17.39 0.15 0.51
N ASN A 121 16.78 0.72 1.55
CA ASN A 121 15.99 1.94 1.41
C ASN A 121 16.96 3.13 1.41
N LEU A 122 17.05 3.85 0.30
CA LEU A 122 17.75 5.13 0.20
C LEU A 122 16.70 6.20 -0.05
N LEU A 123 16.57 7.13 0.89
CA LEU A 123 15.61 8.23 0.85
C LEU A 123 16.40 9.54 0.86
N ALA A 124 16.13 10.41 -0.10
CA ALA A 124 16.66 11.77 -0.15
C ALA A 124 15.50 12.73 0.03
N TRP A 125 15.28 13.17 1.27
CA TRP A 125 14.19 14.06 1.62
C TRP A 125 14.68 15.51 1.74
N VAL A 126 13.94 16.44 1.15
CA VAL A 126 14.11 17.88 1.37
C VAL A 126 12.96 18.32 2.27
N PHE A 127 13.24 18.48 3.56
CA PHE A 127 12.24 18.94 4.52
C PHE A 127 12.21 20.46 4.61
N ASN A 128 11.04 21.01 4.97
CA ASN A 128 10.97 22.39 5.43
C ASN A 128 11.94 22.53 6.64
N PRO A 129 12.89 23.49 6.61
CA PRO A 129 13.91 23.65 7.65
C PRO A 129 13.34 24.00 9.04
N GLU A 130 12.09 24.46 9.11
CA GLU A 130 11.39 24.71 10.38
C GLU A 130 10.87 23.44 11.05
N LEU A 131 10.83 22.31 10.33
CA LEU A 131 10.38 21.03 10.87
C LEU A 131 11.52 20.32 11.61
N ASN A 132 11.33 20.11 12.92
CA ASN A 132 12.19 19.23 13.70
C ASN A 132 11.66 17.80 13.67
N LEU A 133 12.39 16.89 13.03
CA LEU A 133 12.05 15.47 12.93
C LEU A 133 12.84 14.57 13.91
N GLN A 134 13.53 15.17 14.89
CA GLN A 134 14.19 14.39 15.95
C GLN A 134 13.18 13.43 16.61
N ASN A 135 13.61 12.18 16.81
CA ASN A 135 12.84 11.12 17.48
C ASN A 135 11.58 10.61 16.74
N ILE A 136 11.53 10.77 15.40
CA ILE A 136 10.52 10.15 14.53
C ILE A 136 11.09 8.85 13.91
N PRO A 137 10.89 7.67 14.52
CA PRO A 137 11.38 6.38 14.02
C PRO A 137 10.59 5.80 12.84
N ASP A 138 9.42 6.33 12.52
CA ASP A 138 8.51 5.78 11.51
C ASP A 138 7.72 6.86 10.76
N VAL A 139 7.51 6.63 9.46
CA VAL A 139 6.80 7.53 8.55
C VAL A 139 5.84 6.72 7.68
N TYR A 140 4.59 7.18 7.57
CA TYR A 140 3.65 6.70 6.56
C TYR A 140 3.78 7.57 5.30
N GLU A 141 4.24 6.94 4.21
CA GLU A 141 4.49 7.57 2.92
C GLU A 141 3.74 6.84 1.80
N ALA A 142 3.16 7.62 0.88
CA ALA A 142 2.71 7.14 -0.41
C ALA A 142 3.89 7.22 -1.39
N GLN A 143 4.22 6.10 -2.02
CA GLN A 143 5.27 6.06 -3.04
C GLN A 143 4.58 6.12 -4.40
N ILE A 144 4.96 7.09 -5.23
CA ILE A 144 4.43 7.31 -6.58
C ILE A 144 5.51 6.89 -7.57
#